data_AF-A0A9C9XAV9-F1
#
_entry.id   AF-A0A9C9XAV9-F1
#
_cell.length_a   1.000
_cell.length_b   1.000
_cell.length_c   1.000
_cell.angle_alpha   90.00
_cell.angle_beta   90.00
_cell.angle_gamma   90.00
#
_symmetry.space_group_name_H-M   'P 1'
#
loop_
_entity.id
_entity.type
_entity.pdbx_description
1 polymer ?
#
loop_
_entity_poly.entity_id
_entity_poly.type
_entity_poly.pdbx_seq_one_letter_code
_entity_poly.pdbx_strand_id
1 'polypeptide(L)'
;AEPVSPQGTQRFGMYLGGNWYRLSIDPARVPGSDDPVGRLDVSLLQNNLISPLLGIDNPRVDKRIDFVGGIRGLGELEKRVDSGEMAVAFSLYPTVLADLMAVADANEVMPPKSTWFEPKLADGLASHVLDEKGC
;
A
#
# COMPACT_ATOMS: atom_id res chain seq x y z
N ALA A 1 -19.12 7.70 12.06
CA ALA A 1 -17.74 7.81 12.61
C ALA A 1 -16.89 8.56 11.59
N GLU A 2 -15.85 9.29 12.01
CA GLU A 2 -14.99 10.03 11.06
C GLU A 2 -14.11 9.09 10.22
N PRO A 3 -13.85 9.42 8.95
CA PRO A 3 -12.90 8.69 8.11
C PRO A 3 -11.52 8.55 8.74
N VAL A 4 -10.96 7.34 8.70
CA VAL A 4 -9.63 7.08 9.27
C VAL A 4 -8.57 7.17 8.18
N SER A 5 -7.78 8.25 8.24
CA SER A 5 -6.52 8.38 7.51
C SER A 5 -5.36 8.08 8.47
N PRO A 6 -4.66 6.94 8.35
CA PRO A 6 -3.52 6.62 9.19
C PRO A 6 -2.45 7.73 9.14
N GLN A 7 -1.86 8.05 10.29
CA GLN A 7 -0.86 9.13 10.44
C GLN A 7 0.57 8.59 10.65
N GLY A 8 0.79 7.31 10.42
CA GLY A 8 2.08 6.66 10.57
C GLY A 8 2.00 5.17 10.23
N THR A 9 3.15 4.54 10.09
CA THR A 9 3.30 3.12 9.76
C THR A 9 2.65 2.22 10.81
N GLN A 10 2.36 0.98 10.41
CA GLN A 10 1.78 -0.09 11.22
C GLN A 10 0.36 0.23 11.73
N ARG A 11 -0.30 1.22 11.11
CA ARG A 11 -1.65 1.66 11.43
C ARG A 11 -2.52 1.64 10.17
N PHE A 12 -3.76 1.22 10.34
CA PHE A 12 -4.71 1.04 9.25
C PHE A 12 -6.05 1.66 9.63
N GLY A 13 -6.73 2.25 8.67
CA GLY A 13 -8.17 2.43 8.77
C GLY A 13 -8.85 1.21 8.19
N MET A 14 -9.93 0.78 8.83
CA MET A 14 -10.82 -0.26 8.30
C MET A 14 -12.24 0.29 8.29
N TYR A 15 -12.90 0.22 7.15
CA TYR A 15 -14.30 0.57 7.01
C TYR A 15 -15.13 -0.69 6.82
N LEU A 16 -16.06 -0.93 7.75
CA LEU A 16 -16.91 -2.12 7.77
C LEU A 16 -18.26 -1.77 8.36
N GLY A 17 -19.35 -2.15 7.69
CA GLY A 17 -20.71 -1.98 8.19
C GLY A 17 -21.06 -0.53 8.54
N GLY A 18 -20.67 0.42 7.69
CA GLY A 18 -20.95 1.85 7.88
C GLY A 18 -20.05 2.56 8.91
N ASN A 19 -19.04 1.86 9.45
CA ASN A 19 -18.21 2.39 10.54
C ASN A 19 -16.71 2.29 10.22
N TRP A 20 -15.99 3.34 10.62
CA TRP A 20 -14.53 3.36 10.60
C TRP A 20 -13.95 2.86 11.91
N TYR A 21 -12.93 2.03 11.78
CA TYR A 21 -12.11 1.48 12.85
C TYR A 21 -10.65 1.86 12.62
N ARG A 22 -9.93 2.05 13.73
CA ARG A 22 -8.47 2.18 13.71
C ARG A 22 -7.87 0.85 14.13
N LEU A 23 -7.03 0.29 13.27
CA LEU A 23 -6.27 -0.91 13.56
C LEU A 23 -4.80 -0.54 13.75
N SER A 24 -4.12 -1.28 14.61
CA SER A 24 -2.67 -1.18 14.80
C SER A 24 -2.12 -2.59 14.90
N ILE A 25 -0.98 -2.83 14.25
CA ILE A 25 -0.33 -4.12 14.30
C ILE A 25 0.37 -4.27 15.65
N ASP A 26 0.25 -5.46 16.22
CA ASP A 26 1.03 -5.85 17.39
C ASP A 26 2.53 -5.78 17.04
N PRO A 27 3.35 -5.01 17.76
CA PRO A 27 4.79 -4.91 17.50
C PRO A 27 5.50 -6.27 17.43
N ALA A 28 5.02 -7.29 18.14
CA ALA A 28 5.57 -8.64 18.09
C ALA A 28 5.38 -9.34 16.73
N ARG A 29 4.49 -8.82 15.88
CA ARG A 29 4.21 -9.33 14.53
C ARG A 29 4.92 -8.54 13.43
N VAL A 30 5.69 -7.51 13.78
CA VAL A 30 6.47 -6.73 12.83
C VAL A 30 7.85 -7.40 12.66
N PRO A 31 8.24 -7.80 11.43
CA PRO A 31 9.54 -8.40 11.20
C PRO A 31 10.72 -7.50 11.59
N GLY A 32 11.88 -8.13 11.82
CA GLY A 32 13.14 -7.44 12.07
C GLY A 32 13.58 -6.59 10.88
N SER A 33 14.60 -5.75 11.09
CA SER A 33 15.14 -4.85 10.05
C SER A 33 15.77 -5.58 8.85
N ASP A 34 16.00 -6.88 8.97
CA ASP A 34 16.49 -7.78 7.95
C ASP A 34 15.43 -8.19 6.90
N ASP A 35 14.15 -7.88 7.14
CA ASP A 35 13.05 -8.10 6.21
C ASP A 35 12.33 -6.78 5.87
N PRO A 36 12.89 -5.96 4.95
CA PRO A 36 12.31 -4.66 4.60
C PRO A 36 10.96 -4.81 3.90
N VAL A 37 10.76 -5.83 3.06
CA VAL A 37 9.48 -6.08 2.38
C VAL A 37 8.38 -6.48 3.36
N GLY A 38 8.67 -7.36 4.32
CA GLY A 38 7.70 -7.83 5.32
C GLY A 38 7.25 -6.74 6.29
N ARG A 39 8.05 -5.68 6.46
CA ARG A 39 7.74 -4.52 7.32
C ARG A 39 6.83 -3.49 6.67
N LEU A 40 6.65 -3.53 5.35
CA LEU A 40 5.74 -2.61 4.66
C LEU A 40 4.30 -2.81 5.15
N ASP A 41 3.56 -1.72 5.34
CA ASP A 41 2.17 -1.77 5.82
C ASP A 41 1.28 -2.67 4.95
N VAL A 42 1.50 -2.66 3.63
CA VAL A 42 0.79 -3.55 2.70
C VAL A 42 1.08 -5.03 2.98
N SER A 43 2.33 -5.38 3.28
CA SER A 43 2.75 -6.74 3.62
C SER A 43 2.22 -7.16 4.99
N LEU A 44 2.28 -6.24 5.97
CA LEU A 44 1.73 -6.47 7.30
C LEU A 44 0.22 -6.74 7.23
N LEU A 45 -0.54 -5.92 6.49
CA LEU A 45 -1.97 -6.13 6.29
C LEU A 45 -2.26 -7.44 5.55
N GLN A 46 -1.48 -7.73 4.51
CA GLN A 46 -1.60 -8.96 3.72
C GLN A 46 -1.42 -10.21 4.59
N ASN A 47 -0.32 -10.26 5.34
CA ASN A 47 0.11 -11.44 6.07
C ASN A 47 -0.64 -11.64 7.40
N ASN A 48 -1.12 -10.56 8.03
CA ASN A 48 -1.78 -10.64 9.34
C ASN A 48 -3.31 -10.66 9.25
N LEU A 49 -3.89 -10.17 8.15
CA LEU A 49 -5.34 -10.00 8.04
C LEU A 49 -5.88 -10.58 6.73
N ILE A 50 -5.41 -10.12 5.57
CA ILE A 50 -6.06 -10.43 4.28
C ILE A 50 -5.94 -11.92 3.92
N SER A 51 -4.73 -12.49 3.92
CA SER A 51 -4.55 -13.91 3.64
C SER A 51 -5.18 -14.80 4.74
N PRO A 52 -4.82 -14.66 6.04
CA PRO A 52 -5.29 -15.61 7.05
C PRO A 52 -6.78 -15.51 7.39
N LEU A 53 -7.40 -14.33 7.27
CA LEU A 53 -8.81 -14.14 7.63
C LEU A 53 -9.76 -14.09 6.43
N LEU A 54 -9.32 -13.50 5.31
CA LEU A 54 -10.16 -13.35 4.11
C LEU A 54 -9.85 -14.41 3.03
N GLY A 55 -8.77 -15.18 3.20
CA GLY A 55 -8.35 -16.23 2.29
C GLY A 55 -7.94 -15.70 0.92
N ILE A 56 -7.39 -14.47 0.85
CA ILE A 56 -6.89 -13.86 -0.38
C ILE A 56 -5.37 -13.92 -0.34
N ASP A 57 -4.78 -14.96 -0.94
CA ASP A 57 -3.33 -15.19 -0.85
C ASP A 57 -2.53 -14.37 -1.86
N ASN A 58 -3.06 -14.21 -3.08
CA ASN A 58 -2.39 -13.46 -4.14
C ASN A 58 -3.27 -12.29 -4.64
N PRO A 59 -3.05 -11.07 -4.13
CA PRO A 59 -3.86 -9.92 -4.50
C PRO A 59 -3.65 -9.44 -5.94
N ARG A 60 -2.69 -10.00 -6.70
CA ARG A 60 -2.50 -9.67 -8.12
C ARG A 60 -3.55 -10.28 -9.04
N VAL A 61 -4.14 -11.40 -8.62
CA VAL A 61 -5.01 -12.23 -9.48
C VAL A 61 -6.37 -12.53 -8.84
N ASP A 62 -6.50 -12.37 -7.52
CA ASP A 62 -7.78 -12.56 -6.84
C ASP A 62 -8.71 -11.38 -7.15
N LYS A 63 -9.90 -11.68 -7.69
CA LYS A 63 -10.90 -10.67 -8.08
C LYS A 63 -11.67 -10.09 -6.89
N ARG A 64 -11.51 -10.65 -5.68
CA ARG A 64 -12.18 -10.18 -4.46
C ARG A 64 -11.47 -9.00 -3.80
N ILE A 65 -10.33 -8.56 -4.34
CA ILE A 65 -9.60 -7.38 -3.87
C ILE A 65 -9.41 -6.41 -5.03
N ASP A 66 -9.63 -5.13 -4.77
CA ASP A 66 -9.36 -4.05 -5.70
C ASP A 66 -8.72 -2.87 -4.97
N PHE A 67 -8.08 -2.00 -5.72
CA PHE A 67 -7.27 -0.91 -5.21
C PHE A 67 -7.82 0.44 -5.67
N VAL A 68 -8.11 1.31 -4.69
CA VAL A 68 -8.49 2.68 -4.94
C VAL A 68 -7.23 3.54 -5.00
N GLY A 69 -7.00 4.22 -6.13
CA GLY A 69 -5.88 5.15 -6.28
C GLY A 69 -6.01 6.35 -5.33
N GLY A 70 -4.87 6.88 -4.87
CA GLY A 70 -4.82 7.91 -3.81
C GLY A 70 -5.66 9.17 -4.08
N ILE A 71 -5.84 9.54 -5.35
CA ILE A 71 -6.60 10.74 -5.77
C ILE A 71 -8.09 10.66 -5.37
N ARG A 72 -8.68 9.45 -5.32
CA ARG A 72 -10.09 9.29 -4.95
C ARG A 72 -10.32 9.33 -3.43
N GLY A 73 -9.30 8.96 -2.65
CA GLY A 73 -9.29 9.06 -1.20
C GLY A 73 -10.29 8.16 -0.47
N LEU A 74 -10.56 8.50 0.80
CA LEU A 74 -11.36 7.70 1.73
C LEU A 74 -12.85 7.62 1.35
N GLY A 75 -13.41 8.66 0.73
CA GLY A 75 -14.83 8.67 0.36
C GLY A 75 -15.20 7.63 -0.71
N GLU A 76 -14.26 7.31 -1.61
CA GLU A 76 -14.47 6.21 -2.58
C GLU A 76 -14.42 4.83 -1.90
N LEU A 77 -13.61 4.67 -0.85
CA LEU A 77 -13.60 3.44 -0.06
C LEU A 77 -14.95 3.22 0.64
N GLU A 78 -15.49 4.25 1.28
CA GLU A 78 -16.83 4.20 1.89
C GLU A 78 -17.89 3.84 0.85
N LYS A 79 -17.91 4.58 -0.26
CA LYS A 79 -18.90 4.41 -1.33
C LYS A 79 -18.94 2.98 -1.87
N ARG A 80 -17.79 2.31 -2.05
CA ARG A 80 -17.73 0.93 -2.54
C ARG A 80 -18.22 -0.10 -1.53
N VAL A 81 -18.05 0.18 -0.24
CA VAL A 81 -18.59 -0.68 0.81
C VAL A 81 -20.10 -0.46 0.96
N ASP A 82 -20.54 0.80 1.00
CA ASP A 82 -21.95 1.16 1.17
C ASP A 82 -22.82 0.80 -0.04
N SER A 83 -22.23 0.74 -1.25
CA SER A 83 -22.91 0.26 -2.46
C SER A 83 -23.10 -1.27 -2.47
N GLY A 84 -22.40 -2.00 -1.60
CA GLY A 84 -22.34 -3.45 -1.61
C GLY A 84 -21.40 -4.04 -2.66
N GLU A 85 -20.61 -3.23 -3.38
CA GLU A 85 -19.58 -3.71 -4.30
C GLU A 85 -18.47 -4.47 -3.55
N MET A 86 -18.06 -3.95 -2.39
CA MET A 86 -17.05 -4.53 -1.51
C MET A 86 -17.62 -4.75 -0.11
N ALA A 87 -17.13 -5.78 0.60
CA ALA A 87 -17.60 -6.06 1.97
C ALA A 87 -16.88 -5.21 3.05
N VAL A 88 -15.63 -4.82 2.77
CA VAL A 88 -14.74 -4.11 3.70
C VAL A 88 -13.74 -3.30 2.88
N ALA A 89 -13.29 -2.17 3.44
CA ALA A 89 -12.22 -1.37 2.85
C ALA A 89 -11.13 -1.08 3.88
N PHE A 90 -9.90 -0.91 3.39
CA PHE A 90 -8.73 -0.58 4.20
C PHE A 90 -8.03 0.67 3.68
N SER A 91 -7.63 1.57 4.58
CA SER A 91 -6.76 2.70 4.29
C SER A 91 -5.40 2.49 4.96
N LEU A 92 -4.34 2.80 4.22
CA LEU A 92 -2.95 2.60 4.65
C LEU A 92 -2.22 3.95 4.73
N TYR A 93 -1.19 4.01 5.57
CA TYR A 93 -0.25 5.11 5.52
C TYR A 93 0.59 5.02 4.23
N PRO A 94 0.87 6.13 3.54
CA PRO A 94 1.73 6.11 2.36
C PRO A 94 3.11 5.54 2.68
N THR A 95 3.59 4.60 1.86
CA THR A 95 4.95 4.06 1.96
C THR A 95 5.96 5.20 1.91
N VAL A 96 6.83 5.27 2.93
CA VAL A 96 7.84 6.33 3.01
C VAL A 96 9.03 6.04 2.11
N LEU A 97 9.73 7.09 1.68
CA LEU A 97 10.90 6.95 0.81
C LEU A 97 11.99 6.05 1.42
N ALA A 98 12.18 6.11 2.74
CA ALA A 98 13.16 5.29 3.43
C ALA A 98 12.86 3.78 3.28
N ASP A 99 11.59 3.38 3.32
CA ASP A 99 11.20 1.99 3.14
C ASP A 99 11.44 1.53 1.70
N LEU A 100 11.16 2.40 0.72
CA LEU A 100 11.46 2.14 -0.68
C LEU A 100 12.96 1.92 -0.91
N MET A 101 13.80 2.77 -0.30
CA MET A 101 15.26 2.64 -0.39
C MET A 101 15.75 1.35 0.28
N ALA A 102 15.21 1.00 1.44
CA ALA A 102 15.58 -0.24 2.14
C ALA A 102 15.28 -1.51 1.32
N VAL A 103 14.13 -1.55 0.63
CA VAL A 103 13.80 -2.67 -0.27
C VAL A 103 14.76 -2.73 -1.47
N ALA A 104 15.12 -1.58 -2.04
CA ALA A 104 16.07 -1.52 -3.15
C ALA A 104 17.48 -1.95 -2.73
N ASP A 105 17.95 -1.51 -1.56
CA ASP A 105 19.25 -1.88 -1.00
C ASP A 105 19.35 -3.38 -0.67
N ALA A 106 18.21 -4.00 -0.31
CA ALA A 106 18.10 -5.44 -0.11
C ALA A 106 17.99 -6.24 -1.43
N ASN A 107 17.97 -5.57 -2.58
CA ASN A 107 17.78 -6.17 -3.91
C ASN A 107 16.45 -6.97 -4.01
N GLU A 108 15.43 -6.52 -3.30
CA GLU A 108 14.10 -7.11 -3.27
C GLU A 108 13.08 -6.35 -4.14
N VAL A 109 11.88 -6.90 -4.28
CA VAL A 109 10.82 -6.34 -5.14
C VAL A 109 9.66 -5.85 -4.29
N MET A 110 9.21 -4.61 -4.55
CA MET A 110 8.04 -4.04 -3.88
C MET A 110 6.78 -4.93 -4.08
N PRO A 111 5.97 -5.12 -3.02
CA PRO A 111 4.68 -5.78 -3.12
C PRO A 111 3.77 -5.11 -4.16
N PRO A 112 2.82 -5.84 -4.76
CA PRO A 112 1.90 -5.24 -5.73
C PRO A 112 1.13 -4.06 -5.11
N LYS A 113 1.06 -2.95 -5.86
CA LYS A 113 0.26 -1.77 -5.52
C LYS A 113 0.61 -1.13 -4.16
N SER A 114 1.84 -1.33 -3.70
CA SER A 114 2.40 -0.79 -2.44
C SER A 114 2.72 0.70 -2.48
N THR A 115 2.79 1.32 -3.66
CA THR A 115 3.17 2.73 -3.84
C THR A 115 2.37 3.36 -4.97
N TRP A 116 1.88 4.58 -4.75
CA TRP A 116 1.26 5.42 -5.76
C TRP A 116 2.10 6.70 -5.94
N PHE A 117 2.68 6.91 -7.12
CA PHE A 117 3.46 8.10 -7.45
C PHE A 117 2.61 9.10 -8.24
N GLU A 118 2.74 10.39 -7.88
CA GLU A 118 2.12 11.50 -8.61
C GLU A 118 3.13 12.64 -8.82
N PRO A 119 3.27 13.17 -10.06
CA PRO A 119 2.72 12.60 -11.30
C PRO A 119 3.35 11.24 -11.61
N LYS A 120 2.62 10.36 -12.31
CA LYS A 120 3.27 9.22 -12.95
C LYS A 120 4.36 9.79 -13.85
N LEU A 121 5.58 9.25 -13.76
CA LEU A 121 6.68 9.63 -14.65
C LEU A 121 6.15 9.65 -16.08
N ALA A 122 6.40 10.73 -16.81
CA ALA A 122 6.10 10.78 -18.22
C ALA A 122 6.99 9.71 -18.89
N ASP A 123 6.39 8.59 -19.29
CA ASP A 123 7.09 7.53 -20.02
C ASP A 123 7.64 8.13 -21.32
N GLY A 124 8.98 8.19 -21.47
CA GLY A 124 9.64 8.85 -22.61
C GLY A 124 10.93 9.61 -22.30
N LEU A 125 11.50 9.51 -21.10
CA LEU A 125 12.79 10.12 -20.79
C LEU A 125 13.93 9.38 -21.52
N ALA A 126 14.43 9.97 -22.61
CA ALA A 126 15.68 9.54 -23.24
C ALA A 126 16.86 10.33 -22.64
N SER A 127 17.79 9.63 -22.00
CA SER A 127 19.05 10.20 -21.52
C SER A 127 20.16 9.86 -22.52
N HIS A 128 20.63 10.87 -23.26
CA HIS A 128 21.83 10.76 -24.08
C HIS A 128 22.96 11.49 -23.36
N VAL A 129 23.96 10.74 -22.93
CA VAL A 129 25.22 11.33 -22.44
C VAL A 129 25.88 12.02 -23.63
N LEU A 130 26.06 13.33 -23.56
CA LEU A 130 26.83 14.06 -24.57
C LEU A 130 28.30 13.81 -24.28
N ASP A 131 29.00 13.13 -25.19
CA ASP A 131 30.44 13.03 -25.12
C ASP A 131 31.04 14.44 -25.26
N GLU A 132 31.86 14.86 -24.30
CA GLU A 132 32.70 16.06 -24.41
C GLU A 132 33.82 15.79 -25.43
N LYS A 133 33.48 15.76 -26.72
CA LYS A 133 34.45 16.04 -27.78
C LYS A 133 34.05 17.35 -28.40
N GLY A 134 34.73 18.39 -27.92
CA GLY A 134 34.58 19.77 -28.34
C GLY A 134 34.84 20.00 -29.82
N CYS A 135 34.51 21.23 -30.22
CA CYS A 135 35.06 21.89 -31.41
C CYS A 135 36.55 21.61 -31.60
#